data_AF-A0A2U8I547-F1
#
_entry.id   AF-A0A2U8I547-F1
#
_cell.length_a   1.000
_cell.length_b   1.000
_cell.length_c   1.000
_cell.angle_alpha   90.00
_cell.angle_beta   90.00
_cell.angle_gamma   90.00
#
_symmetry.space_group_name_H-M   'P 1'
#
loop_
_entity.id
_entity.type
_entity.pdbx_description
1 polymer ?
#
loop_
_entity_poly.entity_id
_entity_poly.type
_entity_poly.pdbx_seq_one_letter_code
_entity_poly.pdbx_strand_id
1 'polypeptide(L)'
;MSDNQLIALPDNLPVSLTTLWVFNNQLTSLPDNLPASLTTLDVSDNELTVLPDNLPVSLIILWVFDNQLTSLPVSITRLPQSGHVFLGGNPLSERTLQALWNINTDLTYQGPQIFARRK
;
A
#
# COMPACT_ATOMS: atom_id res chain seq x y z
N MET A 1 -17.89 -1.80 -2.56
CA MET A 1 -18.56 -1.47 -1.29
C MET A 1 -17.58 -0.57 -0.57
N SER A 2 -17.67 0.73 -0.77
CA SER A 2 -16.64 1.70 -0.43
C SER A 2 -17.32 3.04 -0.29
N ASP A 3 -17.79 3.24 0.94
CA ASP A 3 -18.43 4.40 1.56
C ASP A 3 -18.93 3.87 2.91
N ASN A 4 -18.01 3.45 3.78
CA ASN A 4 -18.35 2.94 5.10
C ASN A 4 -17.56 3.72 6.16
N GLN A 5 -18.06 3.72 7.39
CA GLN A 5 -17.33 4.30 8.53
C GLN A 5 -16.49 3.21 9.22
N LEU A 6 -15.83 2.33 8.43
CA LEU A 6 -15.00 1.27 9.01
C LEU A 6 -13.75 1.87 9.63
N ILE A 7 -13.51 1.53 10.89
CA ILE A 7 -12.34 1.97 11.66
C ILE A 7 -11.26 0.87 11.67
N ALA A 8 -11.65 -0.38 11.46
CA ALA A 8 -10.75 -1.52 11.38
C ALA A 8 -11.28 -2.61 10.43
N LEU A 9 -10.36 -3.43 9.93
CA LEU A 9 -10.66 -4.68 9.24
C LEU A 9 -10.52 -5.86 10.22
N PRO A 10 -11.22 -6.98 10.00
CA PRO A 10 -10.98 -8.18 10.78
C PRO A 10 -9.57 -8.73 10.55
N ASP A 11 -8.96 -9.30 11.59
CA ASP A 11 -7.63 -9.90 11.53
C ASP A 11 -7.52 -11.06 10.52
N ASN A 12 -8.64 -11.74 10.26
CA ASN A 12 -8.71 -12.89 9.37
C ASN A 12 -9.60 -12.60 8.17
N LEU A 13 -8.97 -12.23 7.06
CA LEU A 13 -9.63 -12.14 5.77
C LEU A 13 -9.69 -13.52 5.10
N PRO A 14 -10.66 -13.76 4.19
CA PRO A 14 -10.74 -15.02 3.46
C PRO A 14 -9.42 -15.34 2.75
N VAL A 15 -8.90 -16.54 2.94
CA VAL A 15 -7.60 -16.96 2.38
C VAL A 15 -7.57 -16.99 0.85
N SER A 16 -8.73 -17.03 0.20
CA SER A 16 -8.90 -17.01 -1.26
C SER A 16 -9.16 -15.61 -1.82
N LEU A 17 -9.11 -14.56 -0.98
CA LEU A 17 -9.39 -13.20 -1.40
C LEU A 17 -8.29 -12.71 -2.35
N THR A 18 -8.68 -12.29 -3.55
CA THR A 18 -7.77 -11.78 -4.59
C THR A 18 -7.85 -10.26 -4.71
N THR A 19 -9.01 -9.68 -4.44
CA THR A 19 -9.26 -8.24 -4.53
C THR A 19 -9.92 -7.75 -3.26
N LEU A 20 -9.39 -6.69 -2.67
CA LEU A 20 -9.96 -5.99 -1.53
C LEU A 20 -10.09 -4.50 -1.83
N TRP A 21 -11.32 -3.99 -1.77
CA TRP A 21 -11.63 -2.57 -1.90
C TRP A 21 -12.26 -2.08 -0.60
N VAL A 22 -11.52 -1.23 0.11
CA VAL A 22 -11.91 -0.62 1.39
C VAL A 22 -11.54 0.87 1.40
N PHE A 23 -11.54 1.49 0.22
CA PHE A 23 -11.32 2.93 0.08
C PHE A 23 -12.47 3.74 0.68
N ASN A 24 -12.20 5.01 1.00
CA ASN A 24 -13.13 5.94 1.64
C ASN A 24 -13.72 5.39 2.96
N ASN A 25 -12.82 5.13 3.90
CA ASN A 25 -13.12 4.65 5.25
C ASN A 25 -12.28 5.42 6.28
N GLN A 26 -12.28 4.98 7.55
CA GLN A 26 -11.53 5.59 8.66
C GLN A 26 -10.49 4.61 9.22
N LEU A 27 -9.94 3.73 8.36
CA LEU A 27 -8.96 2.73 8.79
C LEU A 27 -7.66 3.43 9.22
N THR A 28 -7.20 3.16 10.43
CA THR A 28 -5.91 3.66 10.94
C THR A 28 -4.75 2.69 10.72
N SER A 29 -5.07 1.41 10.51
CA SER A 29 -4.14 0.32 10.24
C SER A 29 -4.80 -0.79 9.40
N LEU A 30 -3.98 -1.65 8.81
CA LEU A 30 -4.39 -2.91 8.18
C LEU A 30 -3.99 -4.09 9.07
N PRO A 31 -4.62 -5.26 8.92
CA PRO A 31 -4.19 -6.46 9.62
C PRO A 31 -2.80 -6.89 9.14
N ASP A 32 -1.99 -7.42 10.05
CA ASP A 32 -0.61 -7.87 9.75
C ASP A 32 -0.56 -9.03 8.74
N ASN A 33 -1.65 -9.81 8.68
CA ASN A 33 -1.76 -11.01 7.84
C ASN A 33 -2.77 -10.79 6.71
N LEU A 34 -2.34 -10.12 5.64
CA LEU A 34 -3.12 -10.05 4.41
C LEU A 34 -3.11 -11.40 3.68
N PRO A 35 -4.19 -11.79 2.99
CA PRO A 35 -4.25 -13.06 2.25
C PRO A 35 -3.12 -13.15 1.21
N ALA A 36 -2.43 -14.29 1.18
CA ALA A 36 -1.32 -14.53 0.25
C ALA A 36 -1.76 -14.62 -1.23
N SER A 37 -3.07 -14.72 -1.50
CA SER A 37 -3.66 -14.66 -2.84
C SER A 37 -4.00 -13.25 -3.31
N LEU A 38 -3.84 -12.23 -2.46
CA LEU A 38 -4.29 -10.87 -2.75
C LEU A 38 -3.42 -10.25 -3.85
N THR A 39 -4.06 -9.87 -4.96
CA THR A 39 -3.41 -9.24 -6.12
C THR A 39 -3.73 -7.76 -6.24
N THR A 40 -4.85 -7.32 -5.66
CA THR A 40 -5.32 -5.93 -5.73
C THR A 40 -5.83 -5.47 -4.38
N LEU A 41 -5.29 -4.37 -3.89
CA LEU A 41 -5.68 -3.74 -2.64
C LEU A 41 -5.90 -2.24 -2.86
N ASP A 42 -7.10 -1.77 -2.55
CA ASP A 42 -7.43 -0.35 -2.49
C ASP A 42 -7.85 0.04 -1.08
N VAL A 43 -7.00 0.85 -0.45
CA VAL A 43 -7.18 1.45 0.88
C VAL A 43 -7.00 2.96 0.79
N SER A 44 -7.22 3.55 -0.39
CA SER A 44 -7.18 5.00 -0.57
C SER A 44 -8.23 5.72 0.28
N ASP A 45 -8.02 7.02 0.53
CA ASP A 45 -8.95 7.84 1.31
C ASP A 45 -9.26 7.20 2.67
N ASN A 46 -8.22 6.96 3.46
CA ASN A 46 -8.29 6.41 4.82
C ASN A 46 -7.34 7.20 5.75
N GLU A 47 -7.16 6.75 6.98
CA GLU A 47 -6.33 7.39 7.99
C GLU A 47 -5.08 6.54 8.33
N LEU A 48 -4.62 5.70 7.39
CA LEU A 48 -3.51 4.77 7.63
C LEU A 48 -2.24 5.54 7.97
N THR A 49 -1.67 5.23 9.13
CA THR A 49 -0.39 5.81 9.59
C THR A 49 0.81 4.94 9.24
N VAL A 50 0.57 3.63 9.07
CA VAL A 50 1.55 2.62 8.69
C VAL A 50 0.93 1.58 7.76
N LEU A 51 1.76 0.93 6.95
CA LEU A 51 1.42 -0.29 6.23
C LEU A 51 2.02 -1.51 6.97
N PRO A 52 1.43 -2.70 6.84
CA PRO A 52 1.95 -3.90 7.49
C PRO A 52 3.34 -4.24 6.94
N ASP A 53 4.21 -4.76 7.80
CA ASP A 53 5.59 -5.08 7.45
C ASP A 53 5.69 -6.12 6.32
N ASN A 54 4.70 -7.01 6.20
CA ASN A 54 4.65 -8.09 5.22
C ASN A 54 3.47 -7.92 4.26
N LEU A 55 3.69 -7.21 3.15
CA LEU A 55 2.73 -7.20 2.04
C LEU A 55 2.77 -8.53 1.26
N PRO A 56 1.62 -9.03 0.76
CA PRO A 56 1.59 -10.23 -0.06
C PRO A 56 2.44 -10.07 -1.32
N VAL A 57 3.34 -11.03 -1.59
CA VAL A 57 4.19 -11.02 -2.80
C VAL A 57 3.39 -11.16 -4.09
N SER A 58 2.13 -11.60 -4.01
CA SER A 58 1.17 -11.65 -5.12
C SER A 58 0.60 -10.28 -5.48
N LEU A 59 0.80 -9.25 -4.65
CA LEU A 59 0.15 -7.96 -4.80
C LEU A 59 0.74 -7.18 -5.98
N ILE A 60 -0.09 -6.94 -6.99
CA ILE A 60 0.29 -6.25 -8.23
C ILE A 60 -0.19 -4.79 -8.18
N ILE A 61 -1.34 -4.52 -7.56
CA ILE A 61 -1.89 -3.16 -7.52
C ILE A 61 -2.17 -2.78 -6.06
N LEU A 62 -1.55 -1.69 -5.63
CA LEU A 62 -1.74 -1.11 -4.30
C LEU A 62 -2.07 0.38 -4.41
N TRP A 63 -3.32 0.74 -4.13
CA TRP A 63 -3.75 2.12 -3.95
C TRP A 63 -3.82 2.45 -2.46
N VAL A 64 -2.94 3.35 -2.02
CA VAL A 64 -2.87 3.86 -0.63
C VAL A 64 -2.79 5.38 -0.63
N PHE A 65 -3.25 6.03 -1.70
CA PHE A 65 -3.22 7.48 -1.80
C PHE A 65 -4.18 8.12 -0.79
N ASP A 66 -3.91 9.39 -0.45
CA ASP A 66 -4.68 10.18 0.52
C ASP A 66 -4.88 9.43 1.86
N ASN A 67 -3.75 9.11 2.49
CA ASN A 67 -3.63 8.52 3.82
C ASN A 67 -2.62 9.35 4.67
N GLN A 68 -2.25 8.87 5.86
CA GLN A 68 -1.35 9.56 6.79
C GLN A 68 0.03 8.88 6.91
N LEU A 69 0.47 8.18 5.86
CA LEU A 69 1.74 7.46 5.87
C LEU A 69 2.92 8.44 5.88
N THR A 70 3.82 8.26 6.85
CA THR A 70 5.08 9.03 6.94
C THR A 70 6.30 8.24 6.47
N SER A 71 6.16 6.91 6.41
CA SER A 71 7.20 5.97 6.00
C SER A 71 6.57 4.75 5.33
N LEU A 72 7.41 3.89 4.74
CA LEU A 72 6.98 2.70 4.00
C LEU A 72 7.77 1.49 4.50
N PRO A 73 7.14 0.31 4.57
CA PRO A 73 7.84 -0.92 4.90
C PRO A 73 8.75 -1.35 3.74
N VAL A 74 9.86 -2.02 4.07
CA VAL A 74 10.81 -2.54 3.08
C VAL A 74 10.15 -3.57 2.14
N SER A 75 9.08 -4.24 2.57
CA SER A 75 8.36 -5.21 1.74
C SER A 75 7.76 -4.59 0.47
N ILE A 76 7.51 -3.27 0.41
CA ILE A 76 7.08 -2.61 -0.83
C ILE A 76 8.09 -2.83 -1.96
N THR A 77 9.39 -2.80 -1.68
CA THR A 77 10.41 -2.98 -2.73
C THR A 77 10.54 -4.43 -3.19
N ARG A 78 9.84 -5.36 -2.53
CA ARG A 78 9.83 -6.81 -2.83
C ARG A 78 8.58 -7.25 -3.58
N LEU A 79 7.64 -6.33 -3.84
CA LEU A 79 6.51 -6.62 -4.72
C LEU A 79 6.99 -6.92 -6.15
N PRO A 80 6.18 -7.57 -6.99
CA PRO A 80 6.55 -7.91 -8.36
C PRO A 80 6.94 -6.67 -9.18
N GLN A 81 7.83 -6.86 -10.15
CA GLN A 81 8.23 -5.81 -11.09
C GLN A 81 7.05 -5.23 -11.89
N SER A 82 6.04 -6.06 -12.18
CA SER A 82 4.79 -5.65 -12.80
C SER A 82 3.86 -4.87 -11.86
N GLY A 83 4.27 -4.69 -10.60
CA GLY A 83 3.47 -4.06 -9.57
C GLY A 83 3.45 -2.53 -9.68
N HIS A 84 2.36 -1.94 -9.23
CA HIS A 84 2.14 -0.50 -9.18
C HIS A 84 1.64 -0.09 -7.79
N VAL A 85 2.35 0.86 -7.18
CA VAL A 85 2.04 1.38 -5.85
C VAL A 85 1.79 2.87 -5.92
N PHE A 86 0.60 3.31 -5.51
CA PHE A 86 0.17 4.71 -5.57
C PHE A 86 0.10 5.28 -4.15
N LEU A 87 1.01 6.20 -3.84
CA LEU A 87 1.22 6.80 -2.51
C LEU A 87 0.87 8.29 -2.42
N GLY A 88 0.36 8.90 -3.50
CA GLY A 88 0.10 10.33 -3.55
C GLY A 88 -0.77 10.81 -2.37
N GLY A 89 -0.60 12.05 -1.91
CA GLY A 89 -1.41 12.58 -0.81
C GLY A 89 -1.05 12.09 0.60
N ASN A 90 0.01 11.28 0.75
CA ASN A 90 0.56 10.92 2.06
C ASN A 90 1.65 11.90 2.51
N PRO A 91 1.74 12.23 3.82
CA PRO A 91 2.79 13.09 4.39
C PRO A 91 4.12 12.33 4.56
N LEU A 92 4.64 11.73 3.47
CA LEU A 92 5.88 10.96 3.48
C LEU A 92 7.06 11.84 3.91
N SER A 93 7.89 11.31 4.81
CA SER A 93 9.09 12.01 5.28
C SER A 93 10.08 12.25 4.13
N GLU A 94 10.92 13.29 4.25
CA GLU A 94 11.99 13.56 3.27
C GLU A 94 12.91 12.36 3.08
N ARG A 95 13.21 11.62 4.16
CA ARG A 95 13.99 10.38 4.11
C ARG A 95 13.33 9.33 3.22
N THR A 96 12.03 9.14 3.36
CA THR A 96 11.26 8.20 2.55
C THR A 96 11.19 8.66 1.09
N LEU A 97 10.94 9.94 0.85
CA LEU A 97 10.92 10.51 -0.50
C LEU A 97 12.29 10.37 -1.19
N GLN A 98 13.40 10.59 -0.47
CA GLN A 98 14.75 10.38 -0.99
C GLN A 98 15.01 8.91 -1.33
N ALA A 99 14.57 7.97 -0.48
CA ALA A 99 14.68 6.54 -0.75
C ALA A 99 13.90 6.13 -2.01
N LEU A 100 12.68 6.65 -2.17
CA LEU A 100 11.87 6.43 -3.38
C LEU A 100 12.51 7.04 -4.63
N TRP A 101 13.12 8.22 -4.50
CA TRP A 101 13.84 8.84 -5.62
C TRP A 101 15.02 7.97 -6.05
N ASN A 102 15.84 7.50 -5.09
CA ASN A 102 16.98 6.63 -5.38
C ASN A 102 16.52 5.37 -6.14
N ILE A 103 15.46 4.71 -5.66
CA ILE A 103 14.87 3.52 -6.27
C ILE A 103 14.39 3.81 -7.71
N ASN A 104 13.66 4.90 -7.91
CA ASN A 104 13.11 5.26 -9.22
C ASN A 104 14.19 5.68 -10.24
N THR A 105 15.38 6.06 -9.78
CA THR A 105 16.54 6.35 -10.65
C THR A 105 17.48 5.17 -10.86
N ASP A 106 17.34 4.11 -10.06
CA ASP A 106 18.18 2.93 -10.16
C ASP A 106 17.71 2.03 -11.31
N LEU A 107 18.50 1.99 -12.39
CA LEU A 107 18.22 1.16 -13.56
C LEU A 107 18.28 -0.34 -13.29
N THR A 108 18.88 -0.76 -12.18
CA THR A 108 18.98 -2.16 -11.76
C THR A 108 17.80 -2.60 -10.91
N TYR A 109 16.98 -1.67 -10.42
CA TYR A 109 15.83 -1.96 -9.59
C TYR A 109 14.78 -2.80 -10.34
N GLN A 110 14.42 -3.95 -9.77
CA GLN A 110 13.45 -4.90 -10.32
C GLN A 110 12.16 -5.01 -9.48
N GLY A 111 11.91 -4.05 -8.58
CA GLY A 111 10.67 -4.01 -7.79
C GLY A 111 9.53 -3.26 -8.49
N PRO A 112 8.43 -2.97 -7.80
CA PRO A 112 7.26 -2.31 -8.39
C PRO A 112 7.55 -0.86 -8.77
N GLN A 113 6.75 -0.31 -9.67
CA GLN A 113 6.71 1.12 -9.92
C GLN A 113 6.00 1.84 -8.77
N ILE A 114 6.67 2.81 -8.15
CA ILE A 114 6.15 3.55 -6.99
C ILE A 114 5.90 5.02 -7.35
N PHE A 115 4.64 5.44 -7.21
CA PHE A 115 4.15 6.77 -7.57
C PHE A 115 3.81 7.56 -6.31
N ALA A 116 4.66 8.51 -5.93
CA ALA A 116 4.48 9.33 -4.71
C ALA A 116 4.05 10.79 -4.98
N ARG A 117 4.01 11.23 -6.24
CA ARG A 117 3.60 12.61 -6.59
C ARG A 117 2.10 12.65 -6.87
N ARG A 118 1.40 13.64 -6.32
CA ARG A 118 0.07 14.04 -6.82
C ARG A 118 0.25 14.43 -8.29
N LYS A 119 -0.44 13.75 -9.21
CA LYS A 119 -0.64 14.28 -10.56
C LYS A 119 -1.64 15.41 -10.50
#